data_AF-A0A5K0XHZ2-F1
#
_entry.id   AF-A0A5K0XHZ2-F1
#
_cell.length_a   1.000
_cell.length_b   1.000
_cell.length_c   1.000
_cell.angle_alpha   90.00
_cell.angle_beta   90.00
_cell.angle_gamma   90.00
#
_symmetry.space_group_name_H-M   'P 1'
#
loop_
_entity.id
_entity.type
_entity.pdbx_description
1 polymer ?
#
loop_
_entity_poly.entity_id
_entity_poly.type
_entity_poly.pdbx_seq_one_letter_code
_entity_poly.pdbx_strand_id
1 'polypeptide(L)'
;HEIIGTVTEVGANVTDLKVGDIAGVGCLVGACHSCESCEADLENYCPRLVFSYNSIDHDGNVTYGGYSDRIVVPSRYAVRVPEGLPLAAAAPLLCAGITVYSPMKFHRMTEPGQHVGVVGLGGLGHIAVKMAKAFGIRVTVVSTSPAKEKEAIQGLGADAFLVSRDPEKMK
;
A
#
# COMPACT_ATOMS: atom_id res chain seq x y z
N HIS A 1 -0.70 -8.32 -7.41
CA HIS A 1 -1.09 -6.92 -7.15
C HIS A 1 -0.16 -6.21 -6.15
N GLU A 2 1.02 -6.79 -5.88
CA GLU A 2 2.16 -6.19 -5.20
C GLU A 2 3.39 -6.53 -6.06
N ILE A 3 3.45 -5.96 -7.26
CA ILE A 3 4.30 -6.45 -8.35
C ILE A 3 5.50 -5.51 -8.48
N ILE A 4 6.72 -6.04 -8.51
CA ILE A 4 7.94 -5.26 -8.76
C ILE A 4 8.71 -5.96 -9.88
N GLY A 5 9.23 -5.20 -10.83
CA GLY A 5 10.04 -5.73 -11.91
C GLY A 5 10.87 -4.68 -12.63
N THR A 6 11.66 -5.13 -13.59
CA THR A 6 12.43 -4.25 -14.48
C THR A 6 11.62 -3.99 -15.74
N VAL A 7 11.54 -2.72 -16.16
CA VAL A 7 10.91 -2.34 -17.42
C VAL A 7 11.74 -2.88 -18.59
N THR A 8 11.15 -3.75 -19.41
CA THR A 8 11.82 -4.34 -20.59
C THR A 8 11.42 -3.68 -21.91
N GLU A 9 10.25 -3.05 -21.97
CA GLU A 9 9.72 -2.36 -23.15
C GLU A 9 8.81 -1.20 -22.70
N VAL A 10 8.74 -0.14 -23.51
CA VAL A 10 7.84 1.00 -23.29
C VAL A 10 7.15 1.39 -24.60
N GLY A 11 5.89 1.82 -24.51
CA GLY A 11 5.16 2.34 -25.67
C GLY A 11 5.73 3.68 -26.14
N ALA A 12 5.51 4.03 -27.42
CA ALA A 12 6.10 5.20 -28.06
C ALA A 12 5.77 6.55 -27.38
N ASN A 13 4.65 6.63 -26.65
CA ASN A 13 4.19 7.85 -25.97
C ASN A 13 4.54 7.89 -24.47
N VAL A 14 5.22 6.86 -23.94
CA VAL A 14 5.63 6.81 -22.53
C VAL A 14 6.86 7.70 -22.35
N THR A 15 6.82 8.59 -21.36
CA THR A 15 7.90 9.58 -21.12
C THR A 15 8.45 9.54 -19.69
N ASP A 16 7.71 8.90 -18.78
CA ASP A 16 7.95 8.83 -17.35
C ASP A 16 8.66 7.54 -16.90
N LEU A 17 8.78 6.56 -17.79
CA LEU A 17 9.51 5.30 -17.58
C LEU A 17 10.39 4.99 -18.79
N LYS A 18 11.53 4.34 -18.55
CA LYS A 18 12.41 3.83 -19.62
C LYS A 18 12.84 2.40 -19.35
N VAL A 19 13.27 1.71 -20.40
CA VAL A 19 13.87 0.36 -20.28
C VAL A 19 15.02 0.38 -19.27
N GLY A 20 15.02 -0.60 -18.37
CA GLY A 20 15.98 -0.72 -17.27
C GLY A 20 15.53 -0.07 -15.96
N ASP A 21 14.51 0.79 -15.96
CA ASP A 21 13.94 1.31 -14.71
C ASP A 21 13.31 0.16 -13.90
N ILE A 22 13.35 0.28 -12.57
CA ILE A 22 12.56 -0.58 -11.68
C ILE A 22 11.19 0.07 -11.47
N ALA A 23 10.14 -0.68 -11.77
CA ALA A 23 8.76 -0.23 -11.63
C ALA A 23 7.95 -1.18 -10.75
N GLY A 24 6.96 -0.60 -10.07
CA GLY A 24 5.98 -1.28 -9.25
C GLY A 24 4.57 -1.15 -9.82
N VAL A 25 3.76 -2.20 -9.73
CA VAL A 25 2.34 -2.19 -10.10
C VAL A 25 1.51 -2.65 -8.91
N GLY A 26 0.56 -1.80 -8.51
CA GLY A 26 -0.32 -2.04 -7.36
C GLY A 26 -1.58 -2.81 -7.71
N CYS A 27 -2.68 -2.41 -7.06
CA CYS A 27 -3.97 -3.09 -7.18
C CYS A 27 -4.71 -2.80 -8.48
N LEU A 28 -4.46 -1.65 -9.11
CA LEU A 28 -5.22 -1.14 -10.25
C LEU A 28 -4.35 -1.11 -11.50
N VAL A 29 -4.98 -1.35 -12.65
CA VAL A 29 -4.37 -1.24 -13.98
C VAL A 29 -5.21 -0.42 -14.97
N GLY A 30 -6.36 0.11 -14.52
CA GLY A 30 -7.25 0.91 -15.34
C GLY A 30 -8.31 1.65 -14.52
N ALA A 31 -8.87 2.71 -15.12
CA ALA A 31 -10.02 3.47 -14.66
C ALA A 31 -10.68 4.16 -15.86
N CYS A 32 -11.75 4.94 -15.66
CA CYS A 32 -12.39 5.64 -16.78
C CYS A 32 -11.65 6.89 -17.26
N HIS A 33 -10.85 7.51 -16.41
CA HIS A 33 -10.13 8.76 -16.69
C HIS A 33 -11.01 9.95 -17.10
N SER A 34 -12.30 9.92 -16.75
CA SER A 34 -13.28 10.92 -17.19
C SER A 34 -14.36 11.22 -16.14
N CYS A 35 -14.13 10.85 -14.87
CA CYS A 35 -15.04 11.13 -13.76
C CYS A 35 -14.32 11.98 -12.71
N GLU A 36 -15.09 12.60 -11.83
CA GLU A 36 -14.58 13.48 -10.76
C GLU A 36 -13.46 12.83 -9.93
N SER A 37 -13.62 11.56 -9.52
CA SER A 37 -12.55 10.84 -8.81
C SER A 37 -11.25 10.75 -9.63
N CYS A 38 -11.33 10.47 -10.94
CA CYS A 38 -10.13 10.39 -11.77
C CYS A 38 -9.49 11.76 -12.01
N GLU A 39 -10.31 12.81 -12.13
CA GLU A 39 -9.82 14.20 -12.26
C GLU A 39 -9.14 14.69 -10.98
N ALA A 40 -9.50 14.12 -9.83
CA ALA A 40 -8.92 14.41 -8.52
C ALA A 40 -7.75 13.50 -8.13
N ASP A 41 -7.17 12.73 -9.07
CA ASP A 41 -6.10 11.74 -8.82
C ASP A 41 -6.50 10.65 -7.79
N LEU A 42 -7.78 10.27 -7.81
CA LEU A 42 -8.41 9.27 -6.96
C LEU A 42 -8.99 8.13 -7.81
N GLU A 43 -8.23 7.58 -8.74
CA GLU A 43 -8.67 6.49 -9.61
C GLU A 43 -9.14 5.25 -8.81
N ASN A 44 -8.67 5.08 -7.57
CA ASN A 44 -9.13 4.05 -6.64
C ASN A 44 -10.59 4.21 -6.16
N TYR A 45 -11.21 5.37 -6.39
CA TYR A 45 -12.64 5.61 -6.17
C TYR A 45 -13.43 5.72 -7.48
N CYS A 46 -12.82 5.35 -8.62
CA CYS A 46 -13.52 5.33 -9.90
C CYS A 46 -14.55 4.19 -9.94
N PRO A 47 -15.80 4.43 -10.40
CA PRO A 47 -16.81 3.38 -10.55
C PRO A 47 -16.49 2.38 -11.67
N ARG A 48 -15.52 2.69 -12.55
CA ARG A 48 -15.02 1.83 -13.63
C ARG A 48 -13.53 1.50 -13.47
N LEU A 49 -13.06 1.35 -12.22
CA LEU A 49 -11.70 0.87 -11.97
C LEU A 49 -11.53 -0.57 -12.47
N VAL A 50 -10.32 -0.90 -12.89
CA VAL A 50 -9.90 -2.24 -13.34
C VAL A 50 -8.82 -2.74 -12.41
N PHE A 51 -9.04 -3.89 -11.79
CA PHE A 51 -8.05 -4.52 -10.91
C PHE A 51 -6.96 -5.23 -11.72
N SER A 52 -5.77 -5.32 -11.15
CA SER A 52 -4.61 -6.01 -11.73
C SER A 52 -4.81 -7.51 -11.98
N TYR A 53 -5.88 -8.12 -11.46
CA TYR A 53 -6.26 -9.50 -11.75
C TYR A 53 -7.76 -9.72 -11.49
N ASN A 54 -8.34 -10.75 -12.11
CA ASN A 54 -9.73 -11.18 -11.93
C ASN A 54 -10.75 -10.04 -12.20
N SER A 55 -10.40 -9.14 -13.12
CA SER A 55 -11.23 -8.07 -13.64
C SER A 55 -11.25 -8.14 -15.16
N ILE A 56 -12.26 -7.54 -15.79
CA ILE A 56 -12.32 -7.36 -17.25
C ILE A 56 -11.76 -5.97 -17.55
N ASP A 57 -10.72 -5.92 -18.38
CA ASP A 57 -10.14 -4.65 -18.83
C ASP A 57 -10.99 -4.01 -19.94
N HIS A 58 -10.67 -2.78 -20.33
CA HIS A 58 -11.40 -2.01 -21.33
C HIS A 58 -11.35 -2.63 -22.73
N ASP A 59 -10.38 -3.50 -23.00
CA ASP A 59 -10.28 -4.27 -24.24
C ASP A 59 -11.12 -5.56 -24.23
N GLY A 60 -11.80 -5.85 -23.11
CA GLY A 60 -12.64 -7.03 -22.92
C GLY A 60 -11.89 -8.28 -22.43
N ASN A 61 -10.56 -8.21 -22.25
CA ASN A 61 -9.77 -9.33 -21.77
C ASN A 61 -9.78 -9.44 -20.24
N VAL A 62 -9.53 -10.65 -19.74
CA VAL A 62 -9.33 -10.89 -18.31
C VAL A 62 -7.92 -10.43 -17.91
N THR A 63 -7.87 -9.65 -16.83
CA THR A 63 -6.61 -9.25 -16.19
C THR A 63 -5.98 -10.41 -15.42
N TYR A 64 -4.69 -10.64 -15.63
CA TYR A 64 -3.88 -11.63 -14.90
C TYR A 64 -2.76 -10.92 -14.12
N GLY A 65 -2.64 -11.28 -12.84
CA GLY A 65 -1.74 -10.59 -11.91
C GLY A 65 -0.27 -11.00 -12.04
N GLY A 66 0.58 -10.43 -11.19
CA GLY A 66 2.04 -10.63 -11.20
C GLY A 66 2.56 -11.95 -10.64
N TYR A 67 1.73 -13.00 -10.54
CA TYR A 67 2.23 -14.37 -10.33
C TYR A 67 2.52 -14.99 -11.69
N SER A 68 3.38 -14.28 -12.42
CA SER A 68 3.71 -14.46 -13.82
C SER A 68 5.14 -13.93 -14.01
N ASP A 69 5.78 -14.33 -15.10
CA ASP A 69 7.11 -13.84 -15.47
C ASP A 69 7.07 -12.43 -16.06
N ARG A 70 5.93 -12.00 -16.61
CA ARG A 70 5.73 -10.72 -17.29
C ARG A 70 4.32 -10.17 -17.09
N ILE A 71 4.21 -8.84 -17.11
CA ILE A 71 2.95 -8.10 -17.15
C ILE A 71 3.11 -6.85 -18.03
N VAL A 72 2.04 -6.47 -18.73
CA VAL A 72 1.95 -5.20 -19.47
C VAL A 72 0.84 -4.39 -18.84
N VAL A 73 1.11 -3.13 -18.52
CA VAL A 73 0.13 -2.20 -17.94
C VAL A 73 0.27 -0.82 -18.59
N PRO A 74 -0.79 0.01 -18.60
CA PRO A 74 -0.65 1.41 -18.95
C PRO A 74 0.34 2.10 -17.99
N SER A 75 1.22 2.95 -18.51
CA SER A 75 2.33 3.54 -17.72
C SER A 75 1.84 4.31 -16.48
N ARG A 76 0.66 4.94 -16.54
CA ARG A 76 -0.02 5.59 -15.41
C ARG A 76 -0.16 4.71 -14.16
N TYR A 77 -0.25 3.39 -14.32
CA TYR A 77 -0.41 2.42 -13.23
C TYR A 77 0.90 1.74 -12.80
N ALA A 78 2.02 2.16 -13.40
CA ALA A 78 3.35 1.73 -13.01
C ALA A 78 4.07 2.88 -12.29
N VAL A 79 4.46 2.65 -11.03
CA VAL A 79 5.20 3.64 -10.22
C VAL A 79 6.69 3.32 -10.23
N ARG A 80 7.54 4.33 -10.39
CA ARG A 80 9.00 4.14 -10.29
C ARG A 80 9.37 3.78 -8.85
N VAL A 81 10.16 2.73 -8.68
CA VAL A 81 10.69 2.33 -7.37
C VAL A 81 11.96 3.14 -7.08
N PRO A 82 12.05 3.83 -5.93
CA PRO A 82 13.25 4.60 -5.59
C PRO A 82 14.52 3.75 -5.53
N GLU A 83 15.64 4.32 -5.97
CA GLU A 83 16.95 3.68 -5.85
C GLU A 83 17.29 3.41 -4.37
N GLY A 84 17.91 2.26 -4.11
CA GLY A 84 18.31 1.83 -2.77
C GLY A 84 17.20 1.21 -1.92
N LEU A 85 15.93 1.23 -2.36
CA LEU A 85 14.86 0.50 -1.69
C LEU A 85 14.94 -1.00 -2.02
N PRO A 86 15.09 -1.91 -1.04
CA PRO A 86 15.14 -3.34 -1.32
C PRO A 86 13.83 -3.81 -1.97
N LEU A 87 13.92 -4.43 -3.15
CA LEU A 87 12.75 -4.76 -3.98
C LEU A 87 11.72 -5.64 -3.27
N ALA A 88 12.19 -6.64 -2.52
CA ALA A 88 11.32 -7.52 -1.74
C ALA A 88 10.55 -6.76 -0.64
N ALA A 89 11.13 -5.70 -0.09
CA ALA A 89 10.48 -4.83 0.90
C ALA A 89 9.60 -3.75 0.25
N ALA A 90 9.85 -3.41 -1.02
CA ALA A 90 9.06 -2.45 -1.78
C ALA A 90 7.70 -3.03 -2.21
N ALA A 91 7.65 -4.31 -2.60
CA ALA A 91 6.43 -4.94 -3.10
C ALA A 91 5.21 -4.77 -2.16
N PRO A 92 5.31 -5.05 -0.84
CA PRO A 92 4.18 -4.87 0.08
C PRO A 92 3.67 -3.43 0.22
N LEU A 93 4.49 -2.43 -0.18
CA LEU A 93 4.07 -1.04 -0.09
C LEU A 93 3.01 -0.68 -1.14
N LEU A 94 2.96 -1.43 -2.25
CA LEU A 94 2.06 -1.20 -3.39
C LEU A 94 0.59 -1.55 -3.11
N CYS A 95 0.32 -2.31 -2.05
CA CYS A 95 -1.03 -2.57 -1.57
C CYS A 95 -1.14 -2.25 -0.08
N ALA A 96 -0.50 -3.02 0.80
CA ALA A 96 -0.64 -2.81 2.24
C ALA A 96 -0.10 -1.43 2.68
N GLY A 97 1.01 -0.96 2.11
CA GLY A 97 1.58 0.35 2.42
C GLY A 97 0.67 1.52 2.06
N ILE A 98 0.25 1.62 0.79
CA ILE A 98 -0.64 2.70 0.37
C ILE A 98 -2.01 2.65 1.07
N THR A 99 -2.50 1.44 1.40
CA THR A 99 -3.77 1.26 2.13
C THR A 99 -3.73 1.90 3.51
N VAL A 100 -2.60 1.90 4.20
CA VAL A 100 -2.46 2.55 5.52
C VAL A 100 -2.02 4.01 5.39
N TYR A 101 -1.16 4.32 4.41
CA TYR A 101 -0.66 5.68 4.19
C TYR A 101 -1.76 6.66 3.79
N SER A 102 -2.62 6.26 2.83
CA SER A 102 -3.68 7.11 2.28
C SER A 102 -4.63 7.67 3.37
N PRO A 103 -5.29 6.85 4.22
CA PRO A 103 -6.14 7.37 5.28
C PRO A 103 -5.35 8.15 6.34
N MET A 104 -4.11 7.77 6.64
CA MET A 104 -3.27 8.54 7.57
C MET A 104 -3.05 9.96 7.07
N LYS A 105 -2.76 10.14 5.78
CA LYS A 105 -2.61 11.47 5.19
C LYS A 105 -3.94 12.22 5.08
N PHE A 106 -4.97 11.56 4.57
CA PHE A 106 -6.28 12.17 4.36
C PHE A 106 -6.90 12.68 5.67
N HIS A 107 -6.77 11.92 6.76
CA HIS A 107 -7.27 12.29 8.08
C HIS A 107 -6.27 13.06 8.95
N ARG A 108 -5.13 13.50 8.38
CA ARG A 108 -4.08 14.25 9.09
C ARG A 108 -3.59 13.53 10.36
N MET A 109 -3.41 12.21 10.27
CA MET A 109 -2.85 11.34 11.31
C MET A 109 -1.33 11.22 11.20
N THR A 110 -0.65 12.24 10.66
CA THR A 110 0.81 12.26 10.47
C THR A 110 1.47 13.44 11.17
N GLU A 111 0.73 14.18 12.00
CA GLU A 111 1.21 15.41 12.62
C GLU A 111 1.92 15.11 13.96
N PRO A 112 3.00 15.84 14.28
CA PRO A 112 3.71 15.66 15.55
C PRO A 112 2.78 15.80 16.76
N GLY A 113 3.06 15.01 17.80
CA GLY A 113 2.29 15.02 19.05
C GLY A 113 0.98 14.22 19.02
N GLN A 114 0.61 13.65 17.87
CA GLN A 114 -0.54 12.76 17.78
C GLN A 114 -0.25 11.36 18.36
N HIS A 115 -1.33 10.65 18.69
CA HIS A 115 -1.33 9.27 19.16
C HIS A 115 -2.33 8.44 18.37
N VAL A 116 -1.86 7.37 17.73
CA VAL A 116 -2.69 6.46 16.92
C VAL A 116 -2.80 5.07 17.54
N GLY A 117 -3.98 4.48 17.44
CA GLY A 117 -4.23 3.08 17.75
C GLY A 117 -4.20 2.23 16.47
N VAL A 118 -3.45 1.13 16.47
CA VAL A 118 -3.43 0.14 15.38
C VAL A 118 -4.10 -1.14 15.87
N VAL A 119 -5.30 -1.43 15.36
CA VAL A 119 -6.06 -2.62 15.75
C VAL A 119 -5.71 -3.79 14.83
N GLY A 120 -5.09 -4.81 15.41
CA GLY A 120 -4.61 -6.00 14.70
C GLY A 120 -3.19 -5.85 14.17
N LEU A 121 -2.34 -6.87 14.40
CA LEU A 121 -0.93 -6.88 14.00
C LEU A 121 -0.66 -7.96 12.93
N GLY A 122 -1.14 -7.69 11.72
CA GLY A 122 -0.93 -8.51 10.51
C GLY A 122 -0.22 -7.73 9.39
N GLY A 123 -0.53 -8.05 8.13
CA GLY A 123 0.08 -7.40 6.94
C GLY A 123 -0.07 -5.88 6.93
N LEU A 124 -1.27 -5.34 7.10
CA LEU A 124 -1.47 -3.89 7.14
C LEU A 124 -0.99 -3.28 8.47
N GLY A 125 -1.31 -3.94 9.59
CA GLY A 125 -1.02 -3.44 10.92
C GLY A 125 0.47 -3.19 11.18
N HIS A 126 1.35 -4.10 10.77
CA HIS A 126 2.78 -3.89 10.98
C HIS A 126 3.34 -2.73 10.14
N ILE A 127 2.80 -2.50 8.93
CA ILE A 127 3.17 -1.34 8.10
C ILE A 127 2.61 -0.05 8.70
N ALA A 128 1.38 -0.06 9.22
CA ALA A 128 0.81 1.09 9.92
C ALA A 128 1.67 1.52 11.13
N VAL A 129 2.15 0.56 11.93
CA VAL A 129 3.08 0.86 13.03
C VAL A 129 4.36 1.50 12.49
N LYS A 130 5.01 0.88 11.47
CA LYS A 130 6.24 1.42 10.87
C LYS A 130 6.06 2.84 10.33
N MET A 131 4.97 3.10 9.60
CA MET A 131 4.68 4.43 9.06
C MET A 131 4.43 5.46 10.14
N ALA A 132 3.63 5.13 11.14
CA ALA A 132 3.39 6.01 12.28
C ALA A 132 4.70 6.32 13.03
N LYS A 133 5.54 5.32 13.31
CA LYS A 133 6.86 5.59 13.90
C LYS A 133 7.75 6.47 13.01
N ALA A 134 7.71 6.30 11.69
CA ALA A 134 8.44 7.16 10.75
C ALA A 134 7.93 8.61 10.75
N PHE A 135 6.64 8.85 11.02
CA PHE A 135 6.08 10.20 11.23
C PHE A 135 6.37 10.78 12.62
N GLY A 136 7.03 10.03 13.51
CA GLY A 136 7.34 10.49 14.87
C GLY A 136 6.12 10.54 15.79
N ILE A 137 5.03 9.85 15.47
CA ILE A 137 3.81 9.82 16.30
C ILE A 137 3.83 8.63 17.27
N ARG A 138 3.06 8.75 18.36
CA ARG A 138 2.92 7.68 19.35
C ARG A 138 1.97 6.61 18.82
N VAL A 139 2.29 5.34 19.04
CA VAL A 139 1.54 4.19 18.53
C VAL A 139 1.19 3.23 19.65
N THR A 140 -0.10 2.94 19.81
CA THR A 140 -0.57 1.79 20.61
C THR A 140 -1.06 0.70 19.68
N VAL A 141 -0.52 -0.52 19.81
CA VAL A 141 -1.08 -1.69 19.12
C VAL A 141 -2.17 -2.29 20.00
N VAL A 142 -3.35 -2.53 19.42
CA VAL A 142 -4.47 -3.20 20.07
C VAL A 142 -4.66 -4.57 19.44
N SER A 143 -4.65 -5.63 20.25
CA SER A 143 -4.71 -7.01 19.75
C SER A 143 -5.53 -7.90 20.70
N THR A 144 -6.14 -8.94 20.16
CA THR A 144 -6.78 -10.00 20.96
C THR A 144 -5.77 -11.02 21.51
N SER A 145 -4.57 -11.08 20.92
CA SER A 145 -3.52 -12.05 21.25
C SER A 145 -2.36 -11.38 21.99
N PRO A 146 -2.12 -11.72 23.28
CA PRO A 146 -0.97 -11.23 24.04
C PRO A 146 0.38 -11.58 23.40
N ALA A 147 0.45 -12.68 22.64
CA ALA A 147 1.67 -13.13 21.97
C ALA A 147 2.26 -12.11 20.98
N LYS A 148 1.44 -11.14 20.52
CA LYS A 148 1.86 -10.07 19.61
C LYS A 148 2.57 -8.90 20.31
N GLU A 149 2.59 -8.86 21.63
CA GLU A 149 3.18 -7.75 22.40
C GLU A 149 4.68 -7.61 22.16
N LYS A 150 5.43 -8.72 22.20
CA LYS A 150 6.88 -8.69 21.98
C LYS A 150 7.22 -8.16 20.58
N GLU A 151 6.52 -8.63 19.55
CA GLU A 151 6.69 -8.17 18.18
C GLU A 151 6.33 -6.69 18.03
N ALA A 152 5.21 -6.25 18.63
CA ALA A 152 4.77 -4.86 18.59
C ALA A 152 5.79 -3.91 19.23
N ILE A 153 6.20 -4.18 20.47
CA ILE A 153 7.06 -3.29 21.24
C ILE A 153 8.52 -3.38 20.77
N GLN A 154 9.10 -4.59 20.73
CA GLN A 154 10.52 -4.77 20.47
C GLN A 154 10.85 -4.89 18.98
N GLY A 155 9.94 -5.49 18.20
CA GLY A 155 10.17 -5.72 16.77
C GLY A 155 9.82 -4.52 15.89
N LEU A 156 8.72 -3.83 16.21
CA LEU A 156 8.18 -2.73 15.40
C LEU A 156 8.31 -1.35 16.06
N GLY A 157 8.64 -1.29 17.35
CA GLY A 157 8.83 -0.04 18.08
C GLY A 157 7.53 0.67 18.45
N ALA A 158 6.42 -0.06 18.62
CA ALA A 158 5.21 0.52 19.19
C ALA A 158 5.46 1.00 20.63
N ASP A 159 4.81 2.10 21.02
CA ASP A 159 5.01 2.73 22.34
C ASP A 159 4.17 2.08 23.43
N ALA A 160 3.09 1.38 23.06
CA ALA A 160 2.24 0.64 23.97
C ALA A 160 1.54 -0.53 23.28
N PHE A 161 1.08 -1.48 24.08
CA PHE A 161 0.30 -2.63 23.63
C PHE A 161 -0.91 -2.84 24.54
N LEU A 162 -2.06 -3.11 23.92
CA LEU A 162 -3.33 -3.29 24.60
C LEU A 162 -3.96 -4.62 24.20
N VAL A 163 -4.23 -5.48 25.19
CA VAL A 163 -4.97 -6.73 24.98
C VAL A 163 -6.46 -6.45 25.06
N SER A 164 -7.17 -6.46 23.92
CA SER A 164 -8.58 -6.08 23.89
C SER A 164 -9.53 -7.07 24.58
N ARG A 165 -9.06 -8.27 24.88
CA ARG A 165 -9.79 -9.28 25.65
C ARG A 165 -9.64 -9.12 27.16
N ASP A 166 -8.82 -8.17 27.62
CA ASP A 166 -8.62 -7.87 29.03
C ASP A 166 -9.45 -6.63 29.40
N PRO A 167 -10.61 -6.80 30.08
CA PRO A 167 -11.50 -5.69 30.39
C PRO A 167 -10.85 -4.64 31.29
N GLU A 168 -9.91 -5.03 32.16
CA GLU A 168 -9.22 -4.07 33.04
C GLU A 168 -8.23 -3.19 32.26
N LYS A 169 -7.64 -3.71 31.19
CA LYS A 169 -6.76 -2.91 30.31
C LYS A 169 -7.55 -2.02 29.33
N MET A 170 -8.82 -2.33 29.08
CA MET A 170 -9.69 -1.58 28.16
C MET A 170 -10.45 -0.41 28.82
N LYS A 171 -10.33 -0.24 30.14
CA LYS A 171 -10.86 0.92 30.88
C LYS A 171 -9.95 2.13 30.71
#